data_AF-G5RXA9-F1
#
_entry.id   AF-G5RXA9-F1
#
_cell.length_a   1.000
_cell.length_b   1.000
_cell.length_c   1.000
_cell.angle_alpha   90.00
_cell.angle_beta   90.00
_cell.angle_gamma   90.00
#
_symmetry.space_group_name_H-M   'P 1'
#
loop_
_entity.id
_entity.type
_entity.pdbx_description
1 polymer ?
#
loop_
_entity_poly.entity_id
_entity_poly.type
_entity_poly.pdbx_seq_one_letter_code
_entity_poly.pdbx_strand_id
1 'polypeptide(L)' 'PISILTPRRFGVTIGHGTVVGARSSVFKSLPANAICRGNPAVVTRQRVQKVTP' A
#
# COMPACT_ATOMS: atom_id res chain seq x y z
N PRO A 1 -8.00 -2.45 -7.94
CA PRO A 1 -7.65 -1.89 -6.60
C PRO A 1 -7.80 -2.96 -5.53
N ILE A 2 -6.68 -3.41 -4.93
CA ILE A 2 -6.69 -4.36 -3.82
C ILE A 2 -7.31 -3.65 -2.62
N SER A 3 -8.51 -4.04 -2.23
CA SER A 3 -9.22 -3.51 -1.08
C SER A 3 -8.68 -4.17 0.20
N ILE A 4 -7.64 -3.58 0.78
CA ILE A 4 -7.26 -3.91 2.17
C ILE A 4 -8.18 -3.12 3.09
N LEU A 5 -9.01 -3.86 3.81
CA LEU A 5 -9.94 -3.39 4.83
C LEU A 5 -9.22 -2.46 5.82
N THR A 6 -9.61 -1.20 5.89
CA THR A 6 -9.28 -0.28 6.99
C THR A 6 -10.58 0.37 7.46
N PRO A 7 -10.79 0.69 8.75
CA PRO A 7 -10.09 0.31 9.98
C PRO A 7 -10.98 -0.44 11.01
N ARG A 8 -10.35 -1.07 12.02
CA ARG A 8 -10.75 -1.12 13.47
C ARG A 8 -10.57 -2.45 14.24
N ARG A 9 -9.94 -3.50 13.72
CA ARG A 9 -9.47 -4.64 14.56
C ARG A 9 -8.54 -5.58 13.77
N PHE A 10 -7.40 -5.97 14.38
CA PHE A 10 -6.46 -7.03 13.99
C PHE A 10 -6.04 -7.08 12.50
N GLY A 11 -5.04 -6.28 12.11
CA GLY A 11 -4.43 -6.34 10.78
C GLY A 11 -3.49 -5.16 10.50
N VAL A 12 -2.62 -5.31 9.49
CA VAL A 12 -1.66 -4.29 9.05
C VAL A 12 -2.35 -3.00 8.57
N THR A 13 -1.77 -1.84 8.88
CA THR A 13 -2.34 -0.54 8.48
C THR A 13 -1.79 -0.11 7.12
N ILE A 14 -2.65 0.27 6.18
CA ILE A 14 -2.25 0.84 4.89
C ILE A 14 -2.62 2.33 4.85
N GLY A 15 -1.61 3.19 4.73
CA GLY A 15 -1.82 4.63 4.58
C GLY A 15 -2.55 5.00 3.29
N HIS A 16 -3.23 6.14 3.30
CA HIS A 16 -3.99 6.64 2.16
C HIS A 16 -3.09 6.85 0.92
N GLY A 17 -3.61 6.53 -0.27
CA GLY A 17 -2.88 6.67 -1.52
C GLY A 17 -1.77 5.64 -1.75
N THR A 18 -1.64 4.63 -0.88
CA THR A 18 -0.68 3.54 -1.04
C THR A 18 -1.17 2.52 -2.06
N VAL A 19 -0.27 2.11 -2.95
CA VAL A 19 -0.54 1.16 -4.03
C VAL A 19 0.22 -0.12 -3.76
N VAL A 20 -0.51 -1.23 -3.67
CA VAL A 20 0.05 -2.58 -3.55
C VAL A 20 -0.07 -3.26 -4.90
N GLY A 21 1.04 -3.80 -5.42
CA GLY A 21 1.04 -4.52 -6.69
C GLY A 21 0.17 -5.78 -6.66
N ALA A 22 -0.32 -6.21 -7.83
CA ALA A 22 -1.04 -7.47 -7.95
C ALA A 22 -0.13 -8.65 -7.54
N ARG A 23 -0.69 -9.64 -6.80
CA ARG A 23 0.01 -10.79 -6.20
C ARG A 23 1.03 -10.44 -5.09
N SER A 24 0.88 -9.28 -4.45
CA SER A 24 1.70 -8.90 -3.29
C SER A 24 0.99 -9.15 -1.95
N SER A 25 1.77 -9.59 -0.95
CA SER A 25 1.28 -9.87 0.41
C SER A 25 1.89 -8.90 1.40
N VAL A 26 1.06 -8.11 2.09
CA VAL A 26 1.51 -7.10 3.06
C VAL A 26 1.48 -7.67 4.47
N PHE A 27 2.65 -7.79 5.09
CA PHE A 27 2.80 -8.30 6.47
C PHE A 27 3.20 -7.21 7.47
N LYS A 28 3.49 -5.99 7.01
CA LYS A 28 3.88 -4.84 7.85
C LYS A 28 3.03 -3.63 7.49
N SER A 29 2.77 -2.75 8.46
CA SER A 29 2.09 -1.48 8.20
C SER A 29 2.86 -0.63 7.20
N LEU A 30 2.16 -0.05 6.25
CA LEU A 30 2.73 0.73 5.15
C LEU A 30 2.39 2.22 5.31
N PRO A 31 3.37 3.11 5.09
CA PRO A 31 3.14 4.55 5.12
C PRO A 31 2.24 4.99 3.96
N ALA A 32 1.64 6.18 4.07
CA ALA A 32 0.82 6.78 3.03
C ALA A 32 1.64 7.11 1.77
N ASN A 33 0.98 7.13 0.60
CA ASN A 33 1.61 7.39 -0.70
C ASN A 33 2.84 6.49 -0.99
N ALA A 34 2.82 5.24 -0.53
CA ALA A 34 3.88 4.28 -0.85
C ALA A 34 3.44 3.35 -1.99
N ILE A 35 4.39 2.89 -2.80
CA ILE A 35 4.19 1.83 -3.79
C ILE A 35 4.96 0.62 -3.29
N CYS A 36 4.23 -0.46 -3.03
CA CYS A 36 4.79 -1.68 -2.46
C CYS A 36 4.60 -2.85 -3.43
N ARG A 37 5.64 -3.68 -3.57
CA ARG A 37 5.60 -4.89 -4.39
C ARG A 37 6.39 -6.03 -3.75
N GLY A 38 6.10 -7.24 -4.23
CA GLY A 38 6.69 -8.49 -3.73
C GLY A 38 5.85 -9.24 -2.71
N ASN A 39 6.34 -10.40 -2.30
CA ASN A 39 5.85 -11.21 -1.20
C ASN A 39 7.09 -11.64 -0.39
N PRO A 40 7.42 -10.96 0.72
CA PRO A 40 6.67 -9.90 1.40
C PRO A 40 6.63 -8.58 0.62
N ALA A 41 5.58 -7.78 0.79
CA ALA A 41 5.49 -6.46 0.16
C ALA A 41 6.52 -5.50 0.74
N VAL A 42 7.46 -5.06 -0.09
CA VAL A 42 8.50 -4.08 0.26
C VAL A 42 8.16 -2.75 -0.41
N VAL A 43 8.37 -1.65 0.30
CA VAL A 43 8.23 -0.29 -0.25
C VAL A 43 9.30 -0.11 -1.32
N THR A 44 8.89 -0.07 -2.59
CA THR A 44 9.81 0.10 -3.73
C THR A 44 9.98 1.57 -4.09
N ARG A 45 8.92 2.38 -3.96
CA ARG A 45 8.95 3.81 -4.33
C ARG A 45 7.83 4.58 -3.64
N GLN A 46 7.97 5.89 -3.52
CA GLN A 46 6.84 6.77 -3.17
C GLN A 46 5.97 7.03 -4.41
N ARG A 47 4.66 7.04 -4.21
CA ARG A 47 3.67 7.42 -5.22
C ARG A 47 3.70 8.93 -5.37
N VAL A 48 4.30 9.39 -6.45
CA VAL A 48 4.14 10.77 -6.92
C VAL A 48 2.84 10.81 -7.71
N GLN A 49 1.82 11.49 -7.19
CA GLN A 49 0.60 11.72 -7.95
C GLN A 49 0.96 12.66 -9.10
N LYS A 50 0.92 12.15 -10.35
CA LYS A 50 0.93 13.05 -11.50
C LYS A 50 -0.43 13.75 -11.51
N VAL A 51 -0.45 14.99 -11.02
CA VAL A 51 -1.58 15.90 -11.19
C VAL A 51 -1.54 16.30 -12.65
N THR A 52 -2.27 15.58 -13.49
CA THR A 52 -2.60 16.07 -14.83
C THR A 52 -3.81 17.00 -14.64
N PRO A 53 -3.74 18.27 -15.11
CA PRO A 53 -4.86 19.20 -15.04
C PRO A 53 -6.06 18.72 -15.87
#